data_AF-A0A7T1HHR3-F1
#
_entry.id   AF-A0A7T1HHR3-F1
#
_cell.length_a   1.000
_cell.length_b   1.000
_cell.length_c   1.000
_cell.angle_alpha   90.00
_cell.angle_beta   90.00
_cell.angle_gamma   90.00
#
_symmetry.space_group_name_H-M   'P 1'
#
loop_
_entity.id
_entity.type
_entity.pdbx_description
1 polymer ?
#
loop_
_entity_poly.entity_id
_entity_poly.type
_entity_poly.pdbx_seq_one_letter_code
_entity_poly.pdbx_strand_id
1 'polypeptide(L)'
;MSDITSPPESDSEPLPQPEPLQPAPLQPEPGARNELMELALLDLRERRAALLSEIEALEQRRRQLDTDLDGSPSGRADGIARRLKGFQDYLVVALQDLASQAEQMDLVVQPLQVQPSPLDPAPEAPASMAAAVQPVPPPAAGQFSQDAELIRERLTRFQGQPDFYADPWKLRRSLEPAAAALLDDWFLNQGGRGAQPSTGSRNRNALITAGAVAILGDLYGDRFQTLVLAGEPERLGEWRRGLQDCLGLAREDFGPNSGIVLFERPDALIERADRLEERGELPFIVIDAAEQVVDIPVLQFPLWLAFAATASELALEQDLP
;
A
#
# COMPACT_ATOMS: atom_id res chain seq x y z
N MET A 1 -21.53 75.29 91.10
CA MET A 1 -20.93 75.94 92.28
C MET A 1 -19.84 74.99 92.73
N SER A 2 -18.55 75.20 92.46
CA SER A 2 -17.79 76.40 92.12
C SER A 2 -16.56 75.92 91.31
N ASP A 3 -16.36 76.43 90.10
CA ASP A 3 -15.50 77.58 89.72
C ASP A 3 -14.09 77.12 89.27
N ILE A 4 -13.81 77.19 87.97
CA ILE A 4 -13.01 78.23 87.27
C ILE A 4 -11.51 77.98 87.51
N THR A 5 -10.69 77.73 86.49
CA THR A 5 -9.99 78.82 85.80
C THR A 5 -9.33 78.30 84.50
N SER A 6 -9.77 78.84 83.37
CA SER A 6 -8.90 79.09 82.22
C SER A 6 -8.34 80.51 82.35
N PRO A 7 -7.13 80.81 81.85
CA PRO A 7 -6.80 82.14 81.38
C PRO A 7 -6.83 82.23 79.83
N PRO A 8 -6.96 83.43 79.28
CA PRO A 8 -7.59 83.66 77.98
C PRO A 8 -6.63 84.08 76.86
N GLU A 9 -7.25 84.20 75.68
CA GLU A 9 -6.77 84.61 74.37
C GLU A 9 -5.90 85.88 74.34
N SER A 10 -5.02 85.95 73.33
CA SER A 10 -4.61 87.21 72.72
C SER A 10 -4.74 87.08 71.20
N ASP A 11 -5.83 87.63 70.70
CA ASP A 11 -5.97 88.07 69.31
C ASP A 11 -5.13 89.34 69.11
N SER A 12 -4.37 89.38 68.01
CA SER A 12 -3.75 90.61 67.52
C SER A 12 -3.75 90.58 66.00
N GLU A 13 -4.61 91.43 65.45
CA GLU A 13 -4.84 91.70 64.03
C GLU A 13 -3.75 92.67 63.47
N PRO A 14 -3.74 93.04 62.17
CA PRO A 14 -2.72 92.64 61.18
C PRO A 14 -1.76 93.78 60.75
N LEU A 15 -0.66 93.43 60.06
CA LEU A 15 0.18 94.36 59.29
C LEU A 15 0.58 93.76 57.93
N PRO A 16 0.89 94.60 56.91
CA PRO A 16 0.61 94.34 55.51
C PRO A 16 1.66 93.48 54.79
N GLN A 17 1.21 92.88 53.69
CA GLN A 17 1.92 91.93 52.82
C GLN A 17 3.28 92.44 52.32
N PRO A 18 4.21 91.51 52.11
CA PRO A 18 4.96 91.45 50.86
C PRO A 18 4.68 90.10 50.19
N GLU A 19 4.24 90.11 48.92
CA GLU A 19 4.19 88.91 48.08
C GLU A 19 5.56 88.21 48.06
N PRO A 20 5.67 86.95 48.49
CA PRO A 20 6.81 86.12 48.18
C PRO A 20 6.46 85.30 46.93
N LEU A 21 7.25 85.55 45.88
CA LEU A 21 7.53 84.73 44.70
C LEU A 21 6.96 83.29 44.74
N GLN A 22 6.19 82.97 43.70
CA GLN A 22 5.72 81.62 43.36
C GLN A 22 6.88 80.60 43.47
N PRO A 23 6.71 79.47 44.19
CA PRO A 23 7.65 78.37 44.07
C PRO A 23 7.53 77.73 42.67
N ALA A 24 8.67 77.64 42.00
CA ALA A 24 8.83 76.93 40.73
C ALA A 24 8.29 75.49 40.82
N PRO A 25 7.77 74.92 39.72
CA PRO A 25 7.26 73.55 39.74
C PRO A 25 8.37 72.58 40.12
N LEU A 26 8.13 71.79 41.19
CA LEU A 26 8.98 70.71 41.65
C LEU A 26 9.27 69.75 40.48
N GLN A 27 10.47 69.83 39.92
CA GLN A 27 10.98 68.80 39.03
C GLN A 27 11.31 67.58 39.90
N PRO A 28 10.85 66.36 39.55
CA PRO A 28 11.16 65.18 40.34
C PRO A 28 12.68 64.93 40.34
N GLU A 29 13.24 64.76 41.54
CA GLU A 29 14.66 64.51 41.79
C GLU A 29 15.23 63.37 40.90
N PRO A 30 16.42 63.52 40.31
CA PRO A 30 16.97 62.59 39.32
C PRO A 30 17.20 61.17 39.87
N GLY A 31 17.38 61.01 41.19
CA GLY A 31 17.53 59.69 41.85
C GLY A 31 16.24 58.87 41.83
N ALA A 32 15.10 59.48 42.12
CA ALA A 32 13.80 58.80 42.11
C ALA A 32 13.41 58.30 40.71
N ARG A 33 13.83 59.02 39.65
CA ARG A 33 13.61 58.60 38.26
C ARG A 33 14.43 57.35 37.89
N ASN A 34 15.64 57.20 38.43
CA ASN A 34 16.47 56.02 38.18
C ASN A 34 15.93 54.79 38.93
N GLU A 35 15.49 54.94 40.18
CA GLU A 35 14.86 53.85 40.93
C GLU A 35 13.57 53.36 40.26
N LEU A 36 12.73 54.28 39.77
CA LEU A 36 11.54 53.93 38.99
C LEU A 36 11.90 53.22 37.67
N MET A 37 13.00 53.62 37.03
CA MET A 37 13.49 52.96 35.81
C MET A 37 13.99 51.54 36.09
N GLU A 38 14.73 51.34 37.18
CA GLU A 38 15.22 50.02 37.59
C GLU A 38 14.08 49.07 37.94
N LEU A 39 13.07 49.55 38.67
CA LEU A 39 11.85 48.79 38.97
C LEU A 39 11.08 48.43 37.70
N ALA A 40 10.94 49.36 36.75
CA ALA A 40 10.31 49.08 35.46
C ALA A 40 11.09 48.05 34.63
N LEU A 41 12.43 48.09 34.67
CA LEU A 41 13.28 47.11 33.99
C LEU A 41 13.20 45.73 34.65
N LEU A 42 13.07 45.65 35.97
CA LEU A 42 12.84 44.39 36.68
C LEU A 42 11.48 43.78 36.33
N ASP A 43 10.40 44.57 36.37
CA ASP A 43 9.05 44.11 35.98
C ASP A 43 9.02 43.64 34.52
N LEU A 44 9.68 44.35 33.59
CA LEU A 44 9.81 43.92 32.19
C LEU A 44 10.57 42.59 32.05
N ARG A 45 11.62 42.37 32.86
CA ARG A 45 12.38 41.11 32.85
C ARG A 45 11.56 39.95 33.41
N GLU A 46 10.81 40.18 34.48
CA GLU A 46 9.91 39.19 35.06
C GLU A 46 8.80 38.80 34.08
N ARG A 47 8.15 39.78 33.44
CA ARG A 47 7.14 39.53 32.40
C ARG A 47 7.73 38.78 31.22
N ARG A 48 8.94 39.13 30.77
CA ARG A 48 9.63 38.41 29.70
C ARG A 48 9.90 36.96 30.10
N ALA A 49 10.36 36.71 31.32
CA ALA A 49 10.62 35.36 31.82
C ALA A 49 9.34 34.52 31.90
N ALA A 50 8.24 35.11 32.37
CA ALA A 50 6.92 34.47 32.42
C ALA A 50 6.38 34.13 31.02
N LEU A 51 6.51 35.05 30.06
CA LEU A 51 6.10 34.79 28.68
C LEU A 51 6.93 33.69 28.02
N LEU A 52 8.24 33.64 28.29
CA LEU A 52 9.11 32.59 27.76
C LEU A 52 8.76 31.22 28.32
N SER A 53 8.47 31.10 29.61
CA SER A 53 8.03 29.83 30.20
C SER A 53 6.66 29.41 29.69
N GLU A 54 5.75 30.35 29.45
CA GLU A 54 4.44 30.08 28.86
C GLU A 54 4.57 29.60 27.40
N ILE A 55 5.43 30.23 26.60
CA ILE A 55 5.74 29.77 25.24
C ILE A 55 6.29 28.34 25.26
N GLU A 56 7.23 28.05 26.16
CA GLU A 56 7.82 26.71 26.28
C GLU A 56 6.75 25.66 26.67
N ALA A 57 5.86 25.98 27.61
CA ALA A 57 4.76 25.12 27.99
C ALA A 57 3.76 24.90 26.84
N LEU A 58 3.44 25.95 26.08
CA LEU A 58 2.57 25.86 24.90
C LEU A 58 3.21 25.04 23.78
N GLU A 59 4.51 25.19 23.55
CA GLU A 59 5.24 24.38 22.58
C GLU A 59 5.27 22.90 22.97
N GLN A 60 5.54 22.59 24.24
CA GLN A 60 5.48 21.22 24.73
C GLN A 60 4.07 20.63 24.56
N ARG A 61 3.03 21.40 24.89
CA ARG A 61 1.64 20.98 24.71
C ARG A 61 1.29 20.77 23.23
N ARG A 62 1.79 21.62 22.34
CA ARG A 62 1.61 21.46 20.89
C ARG A 62 2.27 20.17 20.40
N ARG A 63 3.51 19.90 20.78
CA ARG A 63 4.22 18.66 20.40
C ARG A 63 3.49 17.42 20.91
N GLN A 64 2.95 17.47 22.12
CA GLN A 64 2.14 16.37 22.66
C GLN A 64 0.86 16.17 21.83
N LEU A 65 0.13 17.24 21.53
CA LEU A 65 -1.08 17.18 20.70
C LEU A 65 -0.78 16.69 19.27
N ASP A 66 0.31 17.13 18.66
CA ASP A 66 0.75 16.66 17.34
C ASP A 66 1.00 15.13 17.38
N THR A 67 1.68 14.64 18.43
CA THR A 67 1.93 13.20 18.63
C THR A 67 0.64 12.40 18.85
N ASP A 68 -0.29 12.94 19.64
CA ASP A 68 -1.58 12.31 19.92
C ASP A 68 -2.48 12.27 18.66
N LEU A 69 -2.46 13.34 17.85
CA LEU A 69 -3.17 13.41 16.57
C LEU A 69 -2.60 12.41 15.56
N ASP A 70 -1.28 12.32 15.43
CA ASP A 70 -0.60 11.35 14.56
C ASP A 70 -0.81 9.89 15.03
N GLY A 71 -0.91 9.65 16.34
CA GLY A 71 -1.26 8.35 16.89
C GLY A 71 -2.74 7.97 16.68
N SER A 72 -3.63 8.96 16.67
CA SER A 72 -5.07 8.77 16.52
C SER A 72 -5.45 8.27 15.11
N PRO A 73 -6.47 7.40 15.00
CA PRO A 73 -6.93 6.88 13.71
C PRO A 73 -7.48 7.99 12.79
N SER A 74 -8.03 9.07 13.35
CA SER A 74 -8.57 10.21 12.59
C SER A 74 -7.48 11.11 12.00
N GLY A 75 -6.41 11.40 12.76
CA GLY A 75 -5.28 12.21 12.26
C GLY A 75 -4.47 11.48 11.18
N ARG A 76 -4.33 10.15 11.30
CA ARG A 76 -3.77 9.32 10.22
C ARG A 76 -4.63 9.37 8.95
N ALA A 77 -5.96 9.32 9.08
CA ALA A 77 -6.87 9.42 7.94
C ALA A 77 -6.78 10.80 7.22
N ASP A 78 -6.72 11.90 7.96
CA ASP A 78 -6.58 13.25 7.38
C ASP A 78 -5.19 13.49 6.75
N GLY A 79 -4.14 12.88 7.32
CA GLY A 79 -2.81 12.85 6.72
C GLY A 79 -2.78 12.09 5.40
N ILE A 80 -3.43 10.92 5.35
CA ILE A 80 -3.59 10.11 4.14
C ILE A 80 -4.41 10.88 3.09
N ALA A 81 -5.52 11.51 3.46
CA ALA A 81 -6.36 12.27 2.53
C ALA A 81 -5.61 13.42 1.85
N ARG A 82 -4.79 14.16 2.60
CA ARG A 82 -3.96 15.25 2.04
C ARG A 82 -2.87 14.72 1.10
N ARG A 83 -2.23 13.60 1.44
CA ARG A 83 -1.22 12.96 0.57
C ARG A 83 -1.84 12.39 -0.70
N LEU A 84 -3.01 11.75 -0.59
CA LEU A 84 -3.75 11.21 -1.72
C LEU A 84 -4.18 12.32 -2.68
N LYS A 85 -4.65 13.46 -2.15
CA LYS A 85 -4.95 14.64 -2.97
C LYS A 85 -3.72 15.21 -3.66
N GLY A 86 -2.59 15.33 -2.96
CA GLY A 86 -1.33 15.78 -3.58
C GLY A 86 -0.82 14.83 -4.67
N PHE A 87 -1.01 13.52 -4.49
CA PHE A 87 -0.69 12.52 -5.50
C PHE A 87 -1.63 12.61 -6.71
N GLN A 88 -2.93 12.82 -6.48
CA GLN A 88 -3.89 13.07 -7.54
C GLN A 88 -3.53 14.31 -8.36
N ASP A 89 -3.21 15.43 -7.69
CA ASP A 89 -2.81 16.68 -8.35
C ASP A 89 -1.53 16.47 -9.18
N TYR A 90 -0.57 15.68 -8.68
CA TYR A 90 0.65 15.31 -9.41
C TYR A 90 0.37 14.43 -10.63
N LEU A 91 -0.48 13.40 -10.49
CA LEU A 91 -0.83 12.50 -11.61
C LEU A 91 -1.54 13.23 -12.74
N VAL A 92 -2.41 14.20 -12.44
CA VAL A 92 -3.09 15.01 -13.46
C VAL A 92 -2.07 15.77 -14.31
N VAL A 93 -1.05 16.35 -13.69
CA VAL A 93 0.02 17.06 -14.40
C VAL A 93 0.90 16.09 -15.19
N ALA A 94 1.29 14.96 -14.59
CA ALA A 94 2.13 13.96 -15.25
C ALA A 94 1.45 13.31 -16.47
N LEU A 95 0.14 13.05 -16.41
CA LEU A 95 -0.61 12.51 -17.54
C LEU A 95 -0.80 13.53 -18.67
N GLN A 96 -0.97 14.81 -18.35
CA GLN A 96 -1.01 15.88 -19.35
C GLN A 96 0.35 16.01 -20.07
N ASP A 97 1.45 15.92 -19.33
CA ASP A 97 2.80 15.94 -19.90
C ASP A 97 3.03 14.72 -20.81
N LEU A 98 2.69 13.51 -20.34
CA LEU A 98 2.80 12.29 -21.15
C LEU A 98 1.94 12.34 -22.43
N ALA A 99 0.69 12.82 -22.34
CA ALA A 99 -0.17 12.99 -23.51
C ALA A 99 0.45 13.96 -24.53
N SER A 100 1.03 15.07 -24.05
CA SER A 100 1.72 16.04 -24.91
C SER A 100 2.99 15.46 -25.57
N GLN A 101 3.68 14.54 -24.90
CA GLN A 101 4.84 13.83 -25.45
C GLN A 101 4.44 12.78 -26.48
N ALA A 102 3.32 12.07 -26.24
CA ALA A 102 2.79 11.08 -27.19
C ALA A 102 2.30 11.72 -28.49
N GLU A 103 1.70 12.93 -28.43
CA GLU A 103 1.32 13.70 -29.63
C GLU A 103 2.53 14.13 -30.49
N GLN A 104 3.73 14.23 -29.90
CA GLN A 104 4.96 14.58 -30.61
C GLN A 104 5.66 13.36 -31.23
N MET A 105 5.20 12.14 -30.93
CA MET A 105 5.79 10.92 -31.49
C MET A 105 5.17 10.61 -32.86
N ASP A 106 5.94 10.85 -33.91
CA ASP A 106 5.58 10.44 -35.28
C ASP A 106 5.73 8.91 -35.41
N LEU A 107 4.59 8.20 -35.41
CA LEU A 107 4.53 6.75 -35.58
C LEU A 107 4.82 6.36 -37.03
N VAL A 108 6.11 6.19 -37.36
CA VAL A 108 6.52 5.60 -38.64
C VAL A 108 6.15 4.11 -38.64
N VAL A 109 5.07 3.77 -39.36
CA VAL A 109 4.69 2.38 -39.63
C VAL A 109 5.76 1.75 -40.51
N GLN A 110 6.55 0.82 -39.96
CA GLN A 110 7.47 0.02 -40.77
C GLN A 110 6.66 -0.95 -41.66
N PRO A 111 6.87 -0.95 -42.99
CA PRO A 111 6.15 -1.87 -43.88
C PRO A 111 6.59 -3.31 -43.61
N LEU A 112 5.61 -4.16 -43.32
CA LEU A 112 5.77 -5.61 -43.15
C LEU A 112 6.39 -6.23 -44.41
N GLN A 113 7.63 -6.71 -44.32
CA GLN A 113 8.22 -7.56 -45.36
C GLN A 113 7.74 -9.00 -45.15
N VAL A 114 6.83 -9.44 -46.01
CA VAL A 114 6.33 -10.81 -46.04
C VAL A 114 7.39 -11.69 -46.72
N GLN A 115 8.15 -12.44 -45.93
CA GLN A 115 8.98 -13.53 -46.46
C GLN A 115 8.07 -14.73 -46.81
N PRO A 116 8.21 -15.35 -48.00
CA PRO A 116 7.40 -16.50 -48.36
C PRO A 116 7.75 -17.72 -47.49
N SER A 117 6.70 -18.49 -47.18
CA SER A 117 6.73 -19.68 -46.34
C SER A 117 7.54 -20.81 -46.99
N PRO A 118 8.35 -21.58 -46.23
CA PRO A 118 9.17 -22.68 -46.73
C PRO A 118 8.38 -23.94 -47.19
N LEU A 119 7.08 -23.79 -47.48
CA LEU A 119 6.19 -24.87 -47.96
C LEU A 119 6.03 -24.91 -49.48
N ASP A 120 6.71 -24.03 -50.23
CA ASP A 120 6.73 -24.13 -51.70
C ASP A 120 7.54 -25.38 -52.14
N PRO A 121 6.93 -26.34 -52.84
CA PRO A 121 7.56 -27.61 -53.14
C PRO A 121 8.58 -27.48 -54.28
N ALA A 122 9.86 -27.68 -53.97
CA ALA A 122 10.91 -27.97 -54.94
C ALA A 122 11.12 -29.50 -55.07
N PRO A 123 11.50 -30.01 -56.26
CA PRO A 123 11.47 -31.44 -56.57
C PRO A 123 12.56 -32.26 -55.86
N GLU A 124 12.19 -33.51 -55.56
CA GLU A 124 12.90 -34.52 -54.76
C GLU A 124 14.28 -34.97 -55.29
N ALA A 125 15.25 -35.11 -54.38
CA ALA A 125 16.35 -36.10 -54.41
C ALA A 125 17.00 -36.21 -53.01
N PRO A 126 17.73 -37.30 -52.67
CA PRO A 126 17.26 -38.36 -51.78
C PRO A 126 17.74 -38.25 -50.31
N ALA A 127 17.06 -39.06 -49.49
CA ALA A 127 17.13 -39.15 -48.04
C ALA A 127 18.53 -39.24 -47.42
N SER A 128 18.73 -38.44 -46.37
CA SER A 128 19.66 -38.73 -45.28
C SER A 128 18.91 -38.62 -43.96
N MET A 129 18.80 -39.75 -43.25
CA MET A 129 18.27 -39.82 -41.90
C MET A 129 19.23 -39.12 -40.94
N ALA A 130 18.91 -37.87 -40.60
CA ALA A 130 19.32 -37.26 -39.35
C ALA A 130 18.07 -36.62 -38.77
N ALA A 131 17.54 -37.24 -37.71
CA ALA A 131 16.48 -36.66 -36.90
C ALA A 131 17.03 -35.41 -36.21
N ALA A 132 17.02 -34.29 -36.93
CA ALA A 132 17.12 -32.98 -36.33
C ALA A 132 15.81 -32.76 -35.57
N VAL A 133 15.87 -32.85 -34.25
CA VAL A 133 14.88 -32.25 -33.36
C VAL A 133 14.79 -30.79 -33.79
N GLN A 134 13.72 -30.45 -34.53
CA GLN A 134 13.43 -29.06 -34.81
C GLN A 134 13.21 -28.39 -33.45
N PRO A 135 13.89 -27.28 -33.14
CA PRO A 135 13.55 -26.51 -31.96
C PRO A 135 12.10 -26.06 -32.12
N VAL A 136 11.25 -26.48 -31.19
CA VAL A 136 9.91 -25.93 -31.01
C VAL A 136 10.08 -24.40 -31.01
N PRO A 137 9.34 -23.65 -31.86
CA PRO A 137 9.44 -22.20 -31.84
C PRO A 137 9.21 -21.72 -30.41
N PRO A 138 9.99 -20.74 -29.91
CA PRO A 138 9.79 -20.26 -28.56
C PRO A 138 8.31 -19.86 -28.43
N PRO A 139 7.62 -20.26 -27.35
CA PRO A 139 6.25 -19.83 -27.12
C PRO A 139 6.24 -18.31 -27.25
N ALA A 140 5.23 -17.80 -27.98
CA ALA A 140 5.04 -16.37 -28.19
C ALA A 140 5.28 -15.66 -26.86
N ALA A 141 6.25 -14.75 -26.82
CA ALA A 141 6.73 -14.12 -25.59
C ALA A 141 5.53 -13.75 -24.70
N GLY A 142 5.35 -14.49 -23.60
CA GLY A 142 4.16 -14.37 -22.77
C GLY A 142 4.07 -12.99 -22.12
N GLN A 143 2.92 -12.70 -21.52
CA GLN A 143 2.64 -11.47 -20.75
C GLN A 143 3.76 -11.12 -19.74
N PHE A 144 4.50 -12.12 -19.28
CA PHE A 144 5.56 -12.03 -18.27
C PHE A 144 6.99 -12.02 -18.84
N SER A 145 7.16 -11.94 -20.16
CA SER A 145 8.48 -12.01 -20.80
C SER A 145 9.43 -10.88 -20.37
N GLN A 146 8.91 -9.69 -20.09
CA GLN A 146 9.69 -8.54 -19.61
C GLN A 146 10.16 -8.72 -18.16
N ASP A 147 9.38 -9.46 -17.36
CA ASP A 147 9.63 -9.71 -15.94
C ASP A 147 10.28 -11.09 -15.68
N ALA A 148 10.72 -11.79 -16.73
CA ALA A 148 11.20 -13.16 -16.63
C ALA A 148 12.39 -13.32 -15.67
N GLU A 149 13.29 -12.34 -15.63
CA GLU A 149 14.42 -12.32 -14.70
C GLU A 149 13.95 -12.19 -13.25
N LEU A 150 13.04 -11.24 -12.99
CA LEU A 150 12.45 -11.03 -11.67
C LEU A 150 11.72 -12.29 -11.19
N ILE A 151 10.92 -12.92 -12.06
CA ILE A 151 10.17 -14.14 -11.73
C ILE A 151 11.13 -15.26 -11.34
N ARG A 152 12.18 -15.51 -12.12
CA ARG A 152 13.18 -16.55 -11.82
C ARG A 152 13.97 -16.25 -10.55
N GLU A 153 14.30 -14.99 -10.29
CA GLU A 153 14.94 -14.58 -9.04
C GLU A 153 14.05 -14.90 -7.84
N ARG A 154 12.75 -14.58 -7.91
CA ARG A 154 11.78 -14.88 -6.85
C ARG A 154 11.60 -16.37 -6.64
N LEU A 155 11.47 -17.15 -7.72
CA LEU A 155 11.38 -18.61 -7.64
C LEU A 155 12.64 -19.24 -7.04
N THR A 156 13.82 -18.67 -7.31
CA THR A 156 15.07 -19.10 -6.69
C THR A 156 15.09 -18.76 -5.20
N ARG A 157 14.63 -17.56 -4.82
CA ARG A 157 14.52 -17.15 -3.41
C ARG A 157 13.56 -18.05 -2.63
N PHE A 158 12.44 -18.46 -3.22
CA PHE A 158 11.46 -19.33 -2.58
C PHE A 158 12.00 -20.74 -2.30
N GLN A 159 13.02 -21.21 -3.03
CA GLN A 159 13.68 -22.48 -2.76
C GLN A 159 14.67 -22.41 -1.57
N GLY A 160 14.93 -21.21 -1.06
CA GLY A 160 15.81 -20.97 0.08
C GLY A 160 15.16 -21.30 1.43
N GLN A 161 15.68 -20.69 2.50
CA GLN A 161 15.13 -20.87 3.83
C GLN A 161 13.75 -20.20 3.95
N PRO A 162 12.76 -20.88 4.55
CA PRO A 162 11.43 -20.32 4.74
C PRO A 162 11.48 -19.13 5.71
N ASP A 163 10.81 -18.04 5.35
CA ASP A 163 10.67 -16.86 6.20
C ASP A 163 9.31 -16.86 6.91
N PHE A 164 9.24 -17.49 8.07
CA PHE A 164 7.98 -17.61 8.82
C PHE A 164 7.41 -16.26 9.32
N TYR A 165 8.20 -15.19 9.28
CA TYR A 165 7.82 -13.86 9.78
C TYR A 165 7.66 -12.84 8.65
N ALA A 166 7.66 -13.29 7.39
CA ALA A 166 7.48 -12.41 6.26
C ALA A 166 6.16 -11.63 6.36
N ASP A 167 6.16 -10.39 5.86
CA ASP A 167 4.98 -9.55 5.80
C ASP A 167 3.82 -10.26 5.06
N PRO A 168 2.55 -9.86 5.30
CA PRO A 168 1.41 -10.39 4.56
C PRO A 168 1.65 -10.32 3.04
N TRP A 169 1.14 -11.31 2.31
CA TRP A 169 1.30 -11.45 0.85
C TRP A 169 2.70 -11.87 0.38
N LYS A 170 3.64 -12.12 1.31
CA LYS A 170 4.93 -12.75 0.99
C LYS A 170 4.91 -14.23 1.34
N LEU A 171 5.64 -15.03 0.55
CA LEU A 171 5.72 -16.47 0.77
C LEU A 171 6.53 -16.78 2.04
N ARG A 172 5.88 -17.41 3.03
CA ARG A 172 6.47 -17.80 4.32
C ARG A 172 7.04 -19.21 4.35
N ARG A 173 6.77 -19.99 3.31
CA ARG A 173 7.18 -21.39 3.16
C ARG A 173 8.20 -21.53 2.02
N SER A 174 8.99 -22.59 2.05
CA SER A 174 9.92 -22.91 0.98
C SER A 174 9.20 -23.70 -0.13
N LEU A 175 9.51 -23.38 -1.38
CA LEU A 175 8.98 -24.07 -2.54
C LEU A 175 9.96 -25.17 -3.00
N GLU A 176 9.45 -26.38 -3.24
CA GLU A 176 10.27 -27.47 -3.81
C GLU A 176 10.67 -27.13 -5.27
N PRO A 177 11.83 -27.59 -5.77
CA PRO A 177 12.27 -27.30 -7.15
C PRO A 177 11.26 -27.73 -8.22
N ALA A 178 10.56 -28.85 -8.00
CA ALA A 178 9.50 -29.30 -8.90
C ALA A 178 8.34 -28.30 -8.95
N ALA A 179 7.88 -27.81 -7.80
CA ALA A 179 6.83 -26.80 -7.71
C ALA A 179 7.26 -25.44 -8.30
N ALA A 180 8.54 -25.06 -8.13
CA ALA A 180 9.09 -23.87 -8.76
C ALA A 180 9.12 -23.97 -10.29
N ALA A 181 9.42 -25.16 -10.83
CA ALA A 181 9.40 -25.40 -12.28
C ALA A 181 7.98 -25.31 -12.87
N LEU A 182 6.95 -25.74 -12.14
CA LEU A 182 5.55 -25.58 -12.56
C LEU A 182 5.16 -24.09 -12.67
N LEU A 183 5.60 -23.27 -11.70
CA LEU A 183 5.37 -21.82 -11.75
C LEU A 183 6.16 -21.15 -12.87
N ASP A 184 7.43 -21.52 -13.08
CA ASP A 184 8.24 -20.99 -14.19
C ASP A 184 7.58 -21.28 -15.54
N ASP A 185 7.14 -22.52 -15.76
CA ASP A 185 6.43 -22.92 -16.97
C ASP A 185 5.11 -22.16 -17.14
N TRP A 186 4.30 -22.07 -16.09
CA TRP A 186 3.04 -21.34 -16.12
C TRP A 186 3.22 -19.85 -16.44
N PHE A 187 4.19 -19.18 -15.81
CA PHE A 187 4.46 -17.76 -16.06
C PHE A 187 5.06 -17.52 -17.45
N LEU A 188 6.12 -18.26 -17.81
CA LEU A 188 6.97 -17.91 -18.95
C LEU A 188 6.55 -18.59 -20.25
N ASN A 189 6.09 -19.84 -20.18
CA ASN A 189 5.68 -20.60 -21.37
C ASN A 189 4.17 -20.48 -21.63
N GLN A 190 3.36 -20.47 -20.56
CA GLN A 190 1.90 -20.38 -20.67
C GLN A 190 1.36 -18.94 -20.51
N GLY A 191 2.24 -17.98 -20.20
CA GLY A 191 1.87 -16.56 -20.09
C GLY A 191 0.84 -16.27 -18.99
N GLY A 192 0.79 -17.08 -17.94
CA GLY A 192 -0.19 -16.98 -16.85
C GLY A 192 -1.56 -17.58 -17.15
N ARG A 193 -1.69 -18.37 -18.24
CA ARG A 193 -2.94 -19.04 -18.62
C ARG A 193 -2.68 -20.50 -18.88
N GLY A 194 -3.05 -21.35 -17.94
CA GLY A 194 -2.98 -22.77 -18.19
C GLY A 194 -3.13 -23.65 -16.97
N ALA A 195 -3.04 -24.95 -17.25
CA ALA A 195 -3.16 -25.98 -16.25
C ALA A 195 -1.79 -26.53 -15.87
N GLN A 196 -1.61 -26.80 -14.58
CA GLN A 196 -0.44 -27.47 -14.04
C GLN A 196 -0.89 -28.80 -13.41
N PRO A 197 -0.07 -29.87 -13.47
CA PRO A 197 -0.36 -31.10 -12.76
C PRO A 197 -0.50 -30.82 -11.26
N SER A 198 -1.53 -31.40 -10.65
CA SER A 198 -1.68 -31.42 -9.20
C SER A 198 -0.50 -32.14 -8.56
N THR A 199 -0.10 -31.68 -7.38
CA THR A 199 1.06 -32.22 -6.66
C THR A 199 0.67 -33.21 -5.55
N GLY A 200 -0.48 -33.88 -5.70
CA GLY A 200 -0.94 -34.93 -4.79
C GLY A 200 -1.64 -34.44 -3.52
N SER A 201 -1.65 -33.14 -3.23
CA SER A 201 -2.46 -32.58 -2.14
C SER A 201 -2.83 -31.12 -2.36
N ARG A 202 -4.03 -30.73 -1.88
CA ARG A 202 -4.49 -29.33 -1.94
C ARG A 202 -3.57 -28.37 -1.20
N ASN A 203 -2.95 -28.79 -0.10
CA ASN A 203 -1.97 -27.95 0.61
C ASN A 203 -0.74 -27.64 -0.25
N ARG A 204 -0.26 -28.60 -1.05
CA ARG A 204 0.87 -28.36 -1.97
C ARG A 204 0.44 -27.48 -3.15
N ASN A 205 -0.77 -27.68 -3.68
CA ASN A 205 -1.34 -26.81 -4.71
C ASN A 205 -1.54 -25.38 -4.19
N ALA A 206 -2.02 -25.21 -2.95
CA ALA A 206 -2.14 -23.92 -2.28
C ALA A 206 -0.79 -23.24 -2.06
N LEU A 207 0.28 -24.00 -1.79
CA LEU A 207 1.64 -23.46 -1.70
C LEU A 207 2.14 -22.94 -3.06
N ILE A 208 1.87 -23.67 -4.15
CA ILE A 208 2.18 -23.24 -5.52
C ILE A 208 1.41 -21.95 -5.83
N THR A 209 0.11 -21.93 -5.57
CA THR A 209 -0.74 -20.74 -5.74
C THR A 209 -0.23 -19.58 -4.90
N ALA A 210 0.17 -19.79 -3.65
CA ALA A 210 0.75 -18.75 -2.79
C ALA A 210 2.05 -18.19 -3.39
N GLY A 211 2.89 -19.03 -3.99
CA GLY A 211 4.07 -18.58 -4.73
C GLY A 211 3.69 -17.68 -5.90
N ALA A 212 2.66 -18.06 -6.68
CA ALA A 212 2.14 -17.24 -7.77
C ALA A 212 1.58 -15.91 -7.25
N VAL A 213 0.76 -15.91 -6.19
CA VAL A 213 0.20 -14.70 -5.57
C VAL A 213 1.30 -13.76 -5.07
N ALA A 214 2.35 -14.28 -4.44
CA ALA A 214 3.47 -13.47 -3.96
C ALA A 214 4.24 -12.80 -5.11
N ILE A 215 4.43 -13.51 -6.22
CA ILE A 215 5.06 -12.94 -7.43
C ILE A 215 4.13 -11.91 -8.07
N LEU A 216 2.84 -12.23 -8.25
CA LEU A 216 1.86 -11.31 -8.81
C LEU A 216 1.69 -10.04 -7.97
N GLY A 217 1.81 -10.14 -6.64
CA GLY A 217 1.83 -8.98 -5.75
C GLY A 217 3.06 -8.11 -5.90
N ASP A 218 4.23 -8.68 -6.20
CA ASP A 218 5.42 -7.91 -6.53
C ASP A 218 5.29 -7.20 -7.90
N LEU A 219 4.58 -7.80 -8.86
CA LEU A 219 4.41 -7.27 -10.22
C LEU A 219 3.27 -6.24 -10.34
N TYR A 220 2.10 -6.55 -9.78
CA TYR A 220 0.87 -5.80 -9.97
C TYR A 220 0.43 -5.01 -8.72
N GLY A 221 1.04 -5.27 -7.55
CA GLY A 221 0.70 -4.61 -6.29
C GLY A 221 -0.73 -4.93 -5.86
N ASP A 222 -1.48 -3.91 -5.45
CA ASP A 222 -2.87 -4.05 -4.99
C ASP A 222 -3.90 -4.15 -6.14
N ARG A 223 -3.45 -4.19 -7.39
CA ARG A 223 -4.33 -4.17 -8.57
C ARG A 223 -4.83 -5.55 -9.01
N PHE A 224 -4.47 -6.61 -8.30
CA PHE A 224 -4.95 -7.96 -8.61
C PHE A 224 -5.73 -8.53 -7.42
N GLN A 225 -6.74 -9.36 -7.73
CA GLN A 225 -7.51 -10.08 -6.73
C GLN A 225 -7.48 -11.57 -7.09
N THR A 226 -7.19 -12.42 -6.11
CA THR A 226 -7.15 -13.88 -6.30
C THR A 226 -8.53 -14.47 -6.06
N LEU A 227 -9.06 -15.20 -7.04
CA LEU A 227 -10.37 -15.85 -7.00
C LEU A 227 -10.15 -17.36 -7.05
N VAL A 228 -10.52 -18.08 -5.99
CA VAL A 228 -10.35 -19.55 -5.94
C VAL A 228 -11.70 -20.21 -6.13
N LEU A 229 -11.79 -21.12 -7.10
CA LEU A 229 -12.94 -21.99 -7.34
C LEU A 229 -12.71 -23.37 -6.72
N ALA A 230 -13.55 -23.77 -5.77
CA ALA A 230 -13.63 -25.15 -5.33
C ALA A 230 -15.06 -25.50 -4.90
N GLY A 231 -15.64 -26.55 -5.50
CA GLY A 231 -17.06 -26.89 -5.38
C GLY A 231 -17.62 -27.31 -4.01
N GLU A 232 -16.83 -27.34 -2.93
CA GLU A 232 -17.27 -27.79 -1.60
C GLU A 232 -16.73 -26.91 -0.45
N PRO A 233 -17.52 -26.67 0.62
CA PRO A 233 -17.12 -25.82 1.73
C PRO A 233 -15.92 -26.37 2.52
N GLU A 234 -15.74 -27.70 2.57
CA GLU A 234 -14.57 -28.36 3.16
C GLU A 234 -13.30 -27.96 2.40
N ARG A 235 -13.37 -28.00 1.06
CA ARG A 235 -12.27 -27.64 0.15
C ARG A 235 -11.95 -26.16 0.26
N LEU A 236 -12.97 -25.29 0.33
CA LEU A 236 -12.76 -23.87 0.59
C LEU A 236 -12.05 -23.64 1.93
N GLY A 237 -12.39 -24.42 2.96
CA GLY A 237 -11.72 -24.41 4.25
C GLY A 237 -10.24 -24.80 4.16
N GLU A 238 -9.90 -25.80 3.37
CA GLU A 238 -8.50 -26.21 3.10
C GLU A 238 -7.72 -25.13 2.36
N TRP A 239 -8.29 -24.60 1.26
CA TRP A 239 -7.70 -23.50 0.49
C TRP A 239 -7.44 -22.27 1.36
N ARG A 240 -8.42 -21.88 2.18
CA ARG A 240 -8.25 -20.76 3.12
C ARG A 240 -7.09 -21.01 4.08
N ARG A 241 -7.04 -22.18 4.73
CA ARG A 241 -5.98 -22.51 5.69
C ARG A 241 -4.61 -22.57 5.01
N GLY A 242 -4.52 -23.18 3.83
CA GLY A 242 -3.27 -23.28 3.06
C GLY A 242 -2.74 -21.90 2.67
N LEU A 243 -3.60 -21.02 2.15
CA LEU A 243 -3.21 -19.66 1.77
C LEU A 243 -2.88 -18.79 3.00
N GLN A 244 -3.63 -18.91 4.09
CA GLN A 244 -3.31 -18.22 5.35
C GLN A 244 -1.93 -18.61 5.88
N ASP A 245 -1.62 -19.90 5.87
CA ASP A 245 -0.35 -20.41 6.35
C ASP A 245 0.83 -20.00 5.45
N CYS A 246 0.64 -20.05 4.13
CA CYS A 246 1.70 -19.78 3.17
C CYS A 246 1.98 -18.28 2.98
N LEU A 247 0.97 -17.42 3.05
CA LEU A 247 1.07 -15.98 2.78
C LEU A 247 0.97 -15.11 4.04
N GLY A 248 0.70 -15.71 5.20
CA GLY A 248 0.58 -14.97 6.45
C GLY A 248 -0.68 -14.14 6.59
N LEU A 249 -1.75 -14.53 5.91
CA LEU A 249 -3.00 -13.78 5.83
C LEU A 249 -3.85 -13.98 7.09
N ALA A 250 -4.57 -12.92 7.46
CA ALA A 250 -5.58 -12.93 8.49
C ALA A 250 -6.96 -13.31 7.92
N ARG A 251 -7.99 -13.36 8.77
CA ARG A 251 -9.36 -13.67 8.32
C ARG A 251 -9.98 -12.54 7.49
N GLU A 252 -9.55 -11.31 7.73
CA GLU A 252 -10.01 -10.09 7.05
C GLU A 252 -9.52 -9.96 5.61
N ASP A 253 -8.41 -10.63 5.26
CA ASP A 253 -7.89 -10.69 3.90
C ASP A 253 -8.74 -11.55 2.96
N PHE A 254 -9.73 -12.26 3.51
CA PHE A 254 -10.69 -13.06 2.76
C PHE A 254 -12.04 -12.37 2.73
N GLY A 255 -12.54 -12.07 1.53
CA GLY A 255 -13.87 -11.52 1.35
C GLY A 255 -13.98 -10.60 0.15
N PRO A 256 -15.20 -10.09 -0.14
CA PRO A 256 -15.48 -9.35 -1.37
C PRO A 256 -14.65 -8.06 -1.55
N ASN A 257 -14.21 -7.46 -0.45
CA ASN A 257 -13.42 -6.22 -0.44
C ASN A 257 -11.93 -6.48 -0.13
N SER A 258 -11.52 -7.74 -0.12
CA SER A 258 -10.19 -8.18 0.32
C SER A 258 -9.46 -8.88 -0.81
N GLY A 259 -8.13 -9.05 -0.76
CA GLY A 259 -7.37 -9.54 -1.91
C GLY A 259 -7.64 -11.00 -2.34
N ILE A 260 -8.25 -11.85 -1.49
CA ILE A 260 -8.64 -13.22 -1.85
C ILE A 260 -10.13 -13.47 -1.66
N VAL A 261 -10.78 -14.06 -2.67
CA VAL A 261 -12.18 -14.48 -2.62
C VAL A 261 -12.29 -15.96 -2.99
N LEU A 262 -13.14 -16.67 -2.27
CA LEU A 262 -13.37 -18.10 -2.40
C LEU A 262 -14.78 -18.34 -2.95
N PHE A 263 -14.93 -19.21 -3.95
CA PHE A 263 -16.19 -19.48 -4.63
C PHE A 263 -16.46 -20.98 -4.69
N GLU A 264 -17.70 -21.36 -4.36
CA GLU A 264 -18.23 -22.72 -4.60
C GLU A 264 -18.77 -22.87 -6.03
N ARG A 265 -19.29 -21.77 -6.61
CA ARG A 265 -19.97 -21.79 -7.91
C ARG A 265 -19.20 -20.96 -8.94
N PRO A 266 -19.00 -21.47 -10.17
CA PRO A 266 -18.32 -20.74 -11.23
C PRO A 266 -19.07 -19.47 -11.67
N ASP A 267 -20.41 -19.51 -11.71
CA ASP A 267 -21.25 -18.34 -12.08
C ASP A 267 -20.88 -17.08 -11.28
N ALA A 268 -20.80 -17.22 -9.95
CA ALA A 268 -20.50 -16.12 -9.05
C ALA A 268 -19.04 -15.63 -9.16
N LEU A 269 -18.13 -16.53 -9.53
CA LEU A 269 -16.73 -16.20 -9.81
C LEU A 269 -16.62 -15.36 -11.08
N ILE A 270 -17.31 -15.76 -12.15
CA ILE A 270 -17.32 -15.04 -13.43
C ILE A 270 -17.88 -13.64 -13.25
N GLU A 271 -19.06 -13.49 -12.61
CA GLU A 271 -19.64 -12.16 -12.31
C GLU A 271 -18.73 -11.27 -11.45
N ARG A 272 -17.89 -11.87 -10.60
CA ARG A 272 -16.91 -11.12 -9.82
C ARG A 272 -15.73 -10.70 -10.69
N ALA A 273 -15.20 -11.63 -11.49
CA ALA A 273 -14.07 -11.39 -12.37
C ALA A 273 -14.38 -10.30 -13.41
N ASP A 274 -15.58 -10.33 -14.02
CA ASP A 274 -16.04 -9.28 -14.94
C ASP A 274 -16.04 -7.90 -14.27
N ARG A 275 -16.58 -7.81 -13.05
CA ARG A 275 -16.59 -6.55 -12.28
C ARG A 275 -15.20 -6.05 -11.89
N LEU A 276 -14.21 -6.94 -11.77
CA LEU A 276 -12.83 -6.55 -11.52
C LEU A 276 -12.20 -5.96 -12.78
N GLU A 277 -12.40 -6.60 -13.93
CA GLU A 277 -11.91 -6.09 -15.21
C GLU A 277 -12.54 -4.73 -15.56
N GLU A 278 -13.84 -4.55 -15.31
CA GLU A 278 -14.53 -3.26 -15.48
C GLU A 278 -13.91 -2.14 -14.62
N ARG A 279 -13.28 -2.49 -13.49
CA ARG A 279 -12.58 -1.54 -12.60
C ARG A 279 -11.11 -1.36 -12.95
N GLY A 280 -10.60 -2.08 -13.96
CA GLY A 280 -9.18 -2.11 -14.31
C GLY A 280 -8.31 -2.90 -13.33
N GLU A 281 -8.92 -3.75 -12.51
CA GLU A 281 -8.23 -4.73 -11.66
C GLU A 281 -8.05 -6.04 -12.43
N LEU A 282 -7.04 -6.82 -12.05
CA LEU A 282 -6.70 -8.10 -12.68
C LEU A 282 -7.26 -9.27 -11.86
N PRO A 283 -8.23 -10.04 -12.39
CA PRO A 283 -8.65 -11.28 -11.74
C PRO A 283 -7.60 -12.37 -11.96
N PHE A 284 -7.04 -12.91 -10.89
CA PHE A 284 -6.24 -14.13 -10.92
C PHE A 284 -7.09 -15.31 -10.46
N ILE A 285 -7.49 -16.16 -11.39
CA ILE A 285 -8.40 -17.27 -11.12
C ILE A 285 -7.62 -18.55 -10.84
N VAL A 286 -7.97 -19.24 -9.77
CA VAL A 286 -7.37 -20.52 -9.37
C VAL A 286 -8.47 -21.57 -9.34
N ILE A 287 -8.27 -22.67 -10.05
CA ILE A 287 -9.24 -23.75 -10.14
C ILE A 287 -8.68 -24.97 -9.40
N ASP A 288 -9.44 -25.44 -8.42
CA ASP A 288 -9.08 -26.61 -7.61
C ASP A 288 -8.94 -27.88 -8.45
N ALA A 289 -8.07 -28.78 -8.00
CA ALA A 289 -7.77 -30.02 -8.71
C ALA A 289 -8.97 -30.97 -8.82
N ALA A 290 -9.90 -30.88 -7.88
CA ALA A 290 -11.10 -31.70 -7.84
C ALA A 290 -12.24 -31.14 -8.72
N GLU A 291 -12.06 -29.96 -9.31
CA GLU A 291 -13.05 -29.33 -10.19
C GLU A 291 -13.01 -29.99 -11.57
N GLN A 292 -14.00 -30.83 -11.86
CA GLN A 292 -14.05 -31.61 -13.10
C GLN A 292 -14.66 -30.83 -14.26
N VAL A 293 -15.45 -29.79 -13.98
CA VAL A 293 -16.16 -29.00 -14.97
C VAL A 293 -15.77 -27.54 -14.79
N VAL A 294 -15.21 -26.95 -15.85
CA VAL A 294 -14.87 -25.52 -15.88
C VAL A 294 -15.71 -24.86 -16.95
N ASP A 295 -16.40 -23.78 -16.58
CA ASP A 295 -17.18 -22.99 -17.51
C ASP A 295 -16.27 -22.25 -18.49
N ILE A 296 -16.57 -22.36 -19.78
CA ILE A 296 -15.79 -21.76 -20.88
C ILE A 296 -15.51 -20.25 -20.68
N PRO A 297 -16.44 -19.42 -20.15
CA PRO A 297 -16.16 -18.01 -19.85
C PRO A 297 -14.94 -17.78 -18.96
N VAL A 298 -14.62 -18.70 -18.04
CA VAL A 298 -13.44 -18.59 -17.16
C VAL A 298 -12.14 -18.49 -17.96
N LEU A 299 -12.08 -19.12 -19.14
CA LEU A 299 -10.90 -19.14 -19.99
C LEU A 299 -10.65 -17.82 -20.73
N GLN A 300 -11.61 -16.89 -20.70
CA GLN A 300 -11.49 -15.58 -21.35
C GLN A 300 -10.65 -14.59 -20.52
N PHE A 301 -10.59 -14.80 -19.20
CA PHE A 301 -9.85 -13.96 -18.27
C PHE A 301 -8.33 -14.02 -18.50
N PRO A 302 -7.60 -12.95 -18.14
CA PRO A 302 -6.19 -12.81 -18.47
C PRO A 302 -5.28 -13.77 -17.70
N LEU A 303 -5.64 -14.12 -16.46
CA LEU A 303 -4.82 -14.95 -15.59
C LEU A 303 -5.65 -16.06 -14.96
N TRP A 304 -5.30 -17.30 -15.28
CA TRP A 304 -5.89 -18.47 -14.63
C TRP A 304 -4.90 -19.62 -14.50
N LEU A 305 -4.96 -20.26 -13.34
CA LEU A 305 -4.18 -21.44 -12.98
C LEU A 305 -5.13 -22.56 -12.58
N ALA A 306 -5.19 -23.62 -13.39
CA ALA A 306 -5.94 -24.82 -13.06
C ALA A 306 -5.01 -25.92 -12.57
N PHE A 307 -5.40 -26.64 -11.51
CA PHE A 307 -4.71 -27.86 -11.14
C PHE A 307 -5.38 -29.07 -11.82
N ALA A 308 -4.60 -29.90 -12.49
CA ALA A 308 -5.09 -31.13 -13.09
C ALA A 308 -4.81 -32.30 -12.15
N ALA A 309 -5.83 -32.80 -11.44
CA ALA A 309 -5.71 -33.97 -10.58
C ALA A 309 -5.35 -35.22 -11.39
N THR A 310 -4.55 -36.11 -10.77
CA THR A 310 -4.34 -37.44 -11.32
C THR A 310 -5.58 -38.32 -11.10
N ALA A 311 -5.75 -39.37 -11.93
CA ALA A 311 -6.88 -40.29 -11.78
C ALA A 311 -6.94 -40.94 -10.38
N SER A 312 -5.78 -41.15 -9.74
CA SER A 312 -5.70 -41.68 -8.37
C SER A 312 -6.17 -40.67 -7.32
N GLU A 313 -5.88 -39.39 -7.49
CA GLU A 313 -6.34 -38.32 -6.59
C GLU A 313 -7.87 -38.19 -6.66
N LEU A 314 -8.43 -38.17 -7.87
CA LEU A 314 -9.88 -38.10 -8.08
C LEU A 314 -10.62 -39.31 -7.49
N ALA A 315 -10.00 -40.50 -7.53
CA ALA A 315 -10.57 -41.71 -6.95
C ALA A 315 -10.56 -41.65 -5.40
N LEU A 316 -9.46 -41.22 -4.80
CA LEU A 316 -9.36 -41.04 -3.33
C LEU A 316 -10.34 -39.99 -2.81
N GLU A 317 -10.67 -38.99 -3.64
CA GLU A 317 -11.64 -37.96 -3.29
C GLU A 317 -13.10 -38.45 -3.36
N GLN A 318 -13.42 -39.38 -4.26
CA GLN A 318 -14.77 -39.98 -4.36
C GLN A 318 -15.09 -40.93 -3.20
N ASP A 319 -14.06 -41.44 -2.52
CA ASP A 319 -14.18 -42.36 -1.38
C ASP A 319 -14.30 -41.62 -0.02
N LEU A 320 -14.21 -40.28 0.01
CA LEU A 320 -14.46 -39.48 1.20
C LEU A 320 -15.99 -39.30 1.41
N PRO A 321 -16.53 -39.62 2.61
CA PRO A 321 -17.96 -39.77 2.86
C PRO A 321 -18.76 -38.47 2.92
#